data_AF-A0A7W3N1H1-F1
#
_entry.id   AF-A0A7W3N1H1-F1
#
_cell.length_a   1.000
_cell.length_b   1.000
_cell.length_c   1.000
_cell.angle_alpha   90.00
_cell.angle_beta   90.00
_cell.angle_gamma   90.00
#
_symmetry.space_group_name_H-M   'P 1'
#
loop_
_entity.id
_entity.type
_entity.pdbx_description
1 polymer ?
#
loop_
_entity_poly.entity_id
_entity_poly.type
_entity_poly.pdbx_seq_one_letter_code
_entity_poly.pdbx_strand_id
1 'polypeptide(L)'
;MADAELGEQDRGVPVGCHAFYGTDGFATALGDPGRRGDLIEVIGPEAERLVYLYAACDRSRSYPHLTSPDGPFIDRFTGTAHRLRPADRRDFAELTVANELDVLAASPALRAAHGRALAALFTAWRPLLSPSAARAAADLHR
;
A
#
# COMPACT_ATOMS: atom_id res chain seq x y z
N MET A 1 11.52 25.09 -34.18
CA MET A 1 10.24 24.38 -34.07
C MET A 1 10.46 23.36 -32.96
N ALA A 2 9.70 23.52 -31.89
CA ALA A 2 10.08 23.23 -30.51
C ALA A 2 10.23 21.75 -30.17
N ASP A 3 11.06 21.54 -29.14
CA ASP A 3 11.28 20.36 -28.31
C ASP A 3 10.05 19.45 -28.16
N ALA A 4 10.25 18.16 -28.45
CA ALA A 4 9.41 17.11 -27.91
C ALA A 4 9.91 16.80 -26.49
N GLU A 5 9.29 17.43 -25.50
CA GLU A 5 9.41 17.00 -24.10
C GLU A 5 8.92 15.54 -24.01
N LEU A 6 9.86 14.66 -23.67
CA LEU A 6 9.55 13.31 -23.22
C LEU A 6 8.79 13.46 -21.90
N GLY A 7 7.47 13.40 -21.98
CA GLY A 7 6.59 13.39 -20.82
C GLY A 7 7.03 12.31 -19.85
N GLU A 8 7.32 12.75 -18.62
CA GLU A 8 7.59 11.90 -17.46
C GLU A 8 6.36 11.01 -17.26
N GLN A 9 6.44 9.78 -17.78
CA GLN A 9 5.41 8.77 -17.56
C GLN A 9 5.38 8.48 -16.06
N ASP A 10 4.27 8.84 -15.42
CA ASP A 10 3.92 8.49 -14.06
C ASP A 10 4.14 6.99 -13.86
N ARG A 11 5.29 6.60 -13.26
CA ARG A 11 5.63 5.21 -12.96
C ARG A 11 4.87 4.76 -11.71
N GLY A 12 3.55 4.91 -11.75
CA GLY A 12 2.68 4.29 -10.77
C GLY A 12 2.90 2.78 -10.81
N VAL A 13 3.24 2.19 -9.67
CA VAL A 13 3.28 0.73 -9.53
C VAL A 13 1.89 0.20 -9.86
N PRO A 14 1.74 -0.77 -10.79
CA PRO A 14 0.42 -1.32 -11.11
C PRO A 14 -0.22 -1.88 -9.84
N VAL A 15 -1.41 -1.37 -9.50
CA VAL A 15 -2.10 -1.58 -8.22
C VAL A 15 -2.19 -3.05 -7.80
N GLY A 16 -2.21 -4.01 -8.73
CA GLY A 16 -2.35 -5.44 -8.45
C GLY A 16 -1.06 -6.25 -8.26
N CYS A 17 0.14 -5.68 -8.42
CA CYS A 17 1.39 -6.47 -8.35
C CYS A 17 1.60 -7.17 -7.00
N HIS A 18 1.00 -6.68 -5.92
CA HIS A 18 1.05 -7.31 -4.60
C HIS A 18 0.35 -8.67 -4.53
N ALA A 19 -0.56 -8.97 -5.47
CA ALA A 19 -1.14 -10.30 -5.60
C ALA A 19 -0.08 -11.37 -5.92
N PHE A 20 1.09 -10.99 -6.44
CA PHE A 20 2.22 -11.90 -6.64
C PHE A 20 2.66 -12.57 -5.33
N TYR A 21 2.59 -11.86 -4.20
CA TYR A 21 2.99 -12.35 -2.88
C TYR A 21 1.82 -12.71 -1.95
N GLY A 22 0.58 -12.43 -2.37
CA GLY A 22 -0.58 -12.43 -1.47
C GLY A 22 -0.49 -11.30 -0.42
N THR A 23 -1.53 -11.16 0.41
CA THR A 23 -1.62 -10.12 1.44
C THR A 23 -2.14 -10.67 2.77
N ASP A 24 -2.05 -9.88 3.84
CA ASP A 24 -2.63 -10.23 5.15
C ASP A 24 -4.16 -10.40 5.10
N GLY A 25 -4.83 -9.67 4.19
CA GLY A 25 -6.28 -9.80 3.94
C GLY A 25 -6.66 -10.86 2.91
N PHE A 26 -5.71 -11.36 2.12
CA PHE A 26 -5.93 -12.37 1.08
C PHE A 26 -4.66 -13.18 0.81
N ALA A 27 -4.54 -14.36 1.44
CA ALA A 27 -3.29 -15.12 1.46
C ALA A 27 -2.87 -15.75 0.12
N THR A 28 -3.78 -15.88 -0.85
CA THR A 28 -3.47 -16.51 -2.14
C THR A 28 -2.46 -15.68 -2.92
N ALA A 29 -1.30 -16.27 -3.19
CA ALA A 29 -0.24 -15.69 -4.00
C ALA A 29 -0.36 -16.18 -5.45
N LEU A 30 -0.15 -15.27 -6.43
CA LEU A 30 -0.06 -15.61 -7.85
C LEU A 30 1.35 -16.08 -8.24
N GLY A 31 2.36 -15.80 -7.41
CA GLY A 31 3.75 -16.15 -7.61
C GLY A 31 4.39 -16.77 -6.37
N ASP A 32 5.69 -17.02 -6.47
CA ASP A 32 6.51 -17.52 -5.36
C ASP A 32 7.28 -16.34 -4.73
N PRO A 33 7.11 -16.06 -3.42
CA PRO A 33 7.91 -15.07 -2.69
C PRO A 33 9.43 -15.30 -2.77
N GLY A 34 9.89 -16.52 -3.05
CA GLY A 34 11.29 -16.83 -3.32
C GLY A 34 11.81 -16.33 -4.68
N ARG A 35 10.91 -15.91 -5.59
CA ARG A 35 11.23 -15.49 -6.97
C ARG A 35 11.10 -13.98 -7.18
N ARG A 36 11.52 -13.19 -6.19
CA ARG A 36 11.49 -11.72 -6.24
C ARG A 36 12.23 -11.13 -7.44
N GLY A 37 13.34 -11.78 -7.85
CA GLY A 37 14.16 -11.35 -8.98
C GLY A 37 13.35 -11.21 -10.28
N ASP A 38 12.46 -12.15 -10.54
CA ASP A 38 11.63 -12.14 -11.75
C ASP A 38 10.65 -10.97 -11.76
N LEU A 39 10.11 -10.60 -10.59
CA LEU A 39 9.25 -9.43 -10.48
C LEU A 39 10.06 -8.13 -10.63
N ILE A 40 11.25 -8.07 -10.03
CA ILE A 40 12.18 -6.93 -10.17
C ILE A 40 12.52 -6.66 -11.64
N GLU A 41 12.75 -7.70 -12.44
CA GLU A 41 13.04 -7.55 -13.88
C GLU A 41 11.88 -6.91 -14.65
N VAL A 42 10.64 -7.11 -14.21
CA VAL A 42 9.43 -6.61 -14.89
C VAL A 42 9.05 -5.20 -14.44
N ILE A 43 9.07 -4.93 -13.12
CA ILE A 43 8.56 -3.65 -12.57
C ILE A 43 9.65 -2.74 -12.02
N GLY A 44 10.89 -3.22 -11.93
CA GLY A 44 12.01 -2.50 -11.32
C GLY A 44 12.08 -2.69 -9.79
N PRO A 45 13.27 -2.48 -9.20
CA PRO A 45 13.52 -2.79 -7.80
C PRO A 45 12.80 -1.84 -6.82
N GLU A 46 12.56 -0.58 -7.20
CA GLU A 46 11.82 0.39 -6.39
C GLU A 46 10.35 0.00 -6.28
N ALA A 47 9.72 -0.33 -7.42
CA ALA A 47 8.33 -0.76 -7.46
C ALA A 47 8.16 -2.09 -6.71
N GLU A 48 9.05 -3.06 -6.94
CA GLU A 48 8.98 -4.35 -6.25
C GLU A 48 9.13 -4.19 -4.74
N ARG A 49 9.98 -3.27 -4.26
CA ARG A 49 10.11 -3.01 -2.82
C ARG A 49 8.78 -2.59 -2.20
N LEU A 50 8.04 -1.68 -2.85
CA LEU A 50 6.74 -1.24 -2.35
C LEU A 50 5.72 -2.39 -2.37
N VAL A 51 5.73 -3.19 -3.45
CA VAL A 51 4.89 -4.39 -3.60
C VAL A 51 5.16 -5.41 -2.48
N TYR A 52 6.44 -5.68 -2.21
CA TYR A 52 6.86 -6.56 -1.13
C TYR A 52 6.43 -5.99 0.22
N LEU A 53 6.69 -4.71 0.51
CA LEU A 53 6.27 -4.09 1.77
C LEU A 53 4.77 -4.20 1.98
N TYR A 54 3.96 -3.95 0.95
CA TYR A 54 2.51 -4.11 1.04
C TYR A 54 2.11 -5.53 1.43
N ALA A 55 2.69 -6.52 0.76
CA ALA A 55 2.39 -7.94 0.98
C ALA A 55 2.92 -8.50 2.32
N ALA A 56 4.10 -8.03 2.74
CA ALA A 56 4.80 -8.48 3.94
C ALA A 56 4.24 -7.86 5.22
N CYS A 57 3.44 -6.80 5.14
CA CYS A 57 2.92 -6.12 6.32
C CYS A 57 1.98 -7.02 7.14
N ASP A 58 2.34 -7.30 8.39
CA ASP A 58 1.36 -7.67 9.42
C ASP A 58 0.59 -6.41 9.80
N ARG A 59 -0.66 -6.31 9.32
CA ARG A 59 -1.46 -5.09 9.44
C ARG A 59 -1.79 -4.83 10.90
N SER A 60 -2.15 -5.87 11.64
CA SER A 60 -2.58 -5.77 13.03
C SER A 60 -1.49 -5.18 13.94
N ARG A 61 -0.23 -5.53 13.68
CA ARG A 61 0.92 -5.09 14.48
C ARG A 61 1.61 -3.84 13.94
N SER A 62 1.44 -3.52 12.65
CA SER A 62 2.12 -2.37 12.02
C SER A 62 1.24 -1.12 11.95
N TYR A 63 -0.05 -1.27 11.64
CA TYR A 63 -0.94 -0.13 11.40
C TYR A 63 -1.08 0.85 12.58
N PRO A 64 -1.16 0.39 13.85
CA PRO A 64 -1.24 1.29 15.00
C PRO A 64 -0.02 2.21 15.16
N HIS A 65 1.11 1.86 14.55
CA HIS A 65 2.38 2.56 14.72
C HIS A 65 2.88 3.27 13.47
N LEU A 66 2.16 3.18 12.34
CA LEU A 66 2.66 3.64 11.04
C LEU A 66 3.01 5.14 11.01
N THR A 67 2.31 5.97 11.77
CA THR A 67 2.57 7.42 11.87
C THR A 67 3.71 7.79 12.81
N SER A 68 4.17 6.85 13.63
CA SER A 68 5.30 7.05 14.52
C SER A 68 6.62 6.91 13.74
N PRO A 69 7.53 7.89 13.81
CA PRO A 69 8.86 7.80 13.22
C PRO A 69 9.63 6.53 13.61
N ASP A 70 9.43 6.05 14.84
CA ASP A 70 10.09 4.88 15.43
C ASP A 70 9.19 3.65 15.53
N GLY A 71 7.98 3.73 14.96
CA GLY A 71 7.00 2.65 14.99
C GLY A 71 7.51 1.39 14.29
N PRO A 72 7.26 0.19 14.84
CA PRO A 72 7.62 -1.05 14.18
C PRO A 72 6.75 -1.30 12.95
N PHE A 73 7.40 -1.75 11.89
CA PHE A 73 6.76 -2.44 10.77
C PHE A 73 7.14 -3.91 10.87
N ILE A 74 6.15 -4.78 10.96
CA ILE A 74 6.35 -6.21 11.14
C ILE A 74 6.21 -6.91 9.78
N ASP A 75 7.30 -7.53 9.35
CA ASP A 75 7.31 -8.43 8.20
C ASP A 75 6.74 -9.79 8.64
N ARG A 76 5.58 -10.17 8.10
CA ARG A 76 4.88 -11.42 8.40
C ARG A 76 5.52 -12.65 7.76
N PHE A 77 6.33 -12.47 6.72
CA PHE A 77 7.03 -13.58 6.05
C PHE A 77 8.23 -14.03 6.88
N THR A 78 8.93 -13.10 7.52
CA THR A 78 10.14 -13.38 8.30
C THR A 78 9.93 -13.29 9.81
N GLY A 79 8.85 -12.65 10.26
CA GLY A 79 8.59 -12.29 11.66
C GLY A 79 9.43 -11.13 12.17
N THR A 80 10.24 -10.48 11.31
CA THR A 80 11.19 -9.43 11.74
C THR A 80 10.53 -8.05 11.81
N ALA A 81 10.99 -7.25 12.77
CA ALA A 81 10.55 -5.87 12.92
C ALA A 81 11.56 -4.91 12.25
N HIS A 82 11.07 -3.96 11.48
CA HIS A 82 11.87 -2.95 10.80
C HIS A 82 11.32 -1.55 11.03
N ARG A 83 12.16 -0.54 10.84
CA ARG A 83 11.72 0.85 10.73
C ARG A 83 11.71 1.24 9.26
N LEU A 84 10.54 1.65 8.77
CA LEU A 84 10.40 2.13 7.40
C LEU A 84 11.03 3.52 7.24
N ARG A 85 11.63 3.75 6.08
CA ARG A 85 12.10 5.09 5.69
C ARG A 85 10.89 6.01 5.56
N PRO A 86 11.04 7.33 5.76
CA PRO A 86 9.93 8.27 5.64
C PRO A 86 9.19 8.20 4.29
N ALA A 87 9.92 8.02 3.19
CA ALA A 87 9.32 7.86 1.85
C ALA A 87 8.49 6.57 1.76
N ASP A 88 9.08 5.42 2.11
CA ASP A 88 8.38 4.12 2.07
C ASP A 88 7.08 4.11 2.91
N ARG A 89 7.05 4.83 4.05
CA ARG A 89 5.82 4.94 4.85
C ARG A 89 4.70 5.69 4.13
N ARG A 90 5.04 6.76 3.41
CA ARG A 90 4.08 7.56 2.66
C ARG A 90 3.55 6.74 1.49
N ASP A 91 4.46 6.15 0.71
CA ASP A 91 4.10 5.30 -0.43
C ASP A 91 3.24 4.10 0.00
N PHE A 92 3.60 3.46 1.12
CA PHE A 92 2.81 2.37 1.70
C PHE A 92 1.42 2.82 2.15
N ALA A 93 1.32 3.98 2.81
CA ALA A 93 0.03 4.52 3.27
C ALA A 93 -0.86 4.89 2.08
N GLU A 94 -0.32 5.53 1.05
CA GLU A 94 -1.00 5.87 -0.21
C GLU A 94 -1.53 4.61 -0.89
N LEU A 95 -0.66 3.61 -1.09
CA LEU A 95 -1.02 2.34 -1.71
C LEU A 95 -2.12 1.61 -0.93
N THR A 96 -2.03 1.63 0.40
CA THR A 96 -3.05 1.02 1.27
C THR A 96 -4.39 1.72 1.14
N VAL A 97 -4.41 3.05 1.14
CA VAL A 97 -5.65 3.82 0.95
C VAL A 97 -6.26 3.50 -0.41
N ALA A 98 -5.49 3.57 -1.49
CA ALA A 98 -5.97 3.29 -2.84
C ALA A 98 -6.58 1.88 -2.94
N ASN A 99 -5.84 0.86 -2.49
CA ASN A 99 -6.29 -0.53 -2.56
C ASN A 99 -7.60 -0.77 -1.79
N GLU A 100 -7.68 -0.29 -0.54
CA GLU A 100 -8.87 -0.53 0.28
C GLU A 100 -10.08 0.25 -0.27
N LEU A 101 -9.88 1.46 -0.80
CA LEU A 101 -10.95 2.20 -1.47
C LEU A 101 -11.50 1.46 -2.70
N ASP A 102 -10.63 0.87 -3.52
CA ASP A 102 -11.04 0.06 -4.68
C ASP A 102 -11.85 -1.17 -4.24
N VAL A 103 -11.42 -1.87 -3.19
CA VAL A 103 -12.14 -3.01 -2.60
C VAL A 103 -13.53 -2.60 -2.11
N LEU A 104 -13.62 -1.47 -1.39
CA LEU A 104 -14.90 -0.98 -0.86
C LEU A 104 -15.83 -0.47 -1.97
N ALA A 105 -15.29 0.11 -3.03
CA ALA A 105 -16.07 0.55 -4.19
C ALA A 105 -16.67 -0.65 -4.94
N ALA A 106 -15.94 -1.77 -5.02
CA ALA A 106 -16.40 -2.99 -5.67
C ALA A 106 -17.41 -3.79 -4.83
N SER A 107 -17.49 -3.58 -3.51
CA SER A 107 -18.34 -4.38 -2.62
C SER A 107 -19.09 -3.52 -1.59
N PRO A 108 -20.38 -3.20 -1.83
CA PRO A 108 -21.23 -2.51 -0.87
C PRO A 108 -21.31 -3.22 0.49
N ALA A 109 -21.27 -4.55 0.50
CA ALA A 109 -21.27 -5.35 1.72
C ALA A 109 -20.01 -5.10 2.56
N LEU A 110 -18.82 -5.10 1.93
CA LEU A 110 -17.57 -4.77 2.62
C LEU A 110 -17.55 -3.30 3.05
N ARG A 111 -18.09 -2.38 2.24
CA ARG A 111 -18.21 -0.95 2.62
C ARG A 111 -19.07 -0.79 3.87
N ALA A 112 -20.20 -1.47 3.95
CA ALA A 112 -21.06 -1.44 5.14
C ALA A 112 -20.36 -2.05 6.37
N ALA A 113 -19.61 -3.15 6.20
CA ALA A 113 -18.94 -3.85 7.30
C ALA A 113 -17.69 -3.12 7.83
N HIS A 114 -16.87 -2.56 6.94
CA HIS A 114 -15.51 -2.09 7.28
C HIS A 114 -15.29 -0.59 7.04
N GLY A 115 -16.17 0.10 6.30
CA GLY A 115 -15.93 1.47 5.86
C GLY A 115 -15.65 2.45 7.00
N ARG A 116 -16.39 2.37 8.12
CA ARG A 116 -16.15 3.23 9.29
C ARG A 116 -14.79 2.99 9.95
N ALA A 117 -14.37 1.73 10.08
CA ALA A 117 -13.10 1.39 10.69
C ALA A 117 -11.92 1.85 9.82
N LEU A 118 -12.02 1.64 8.50
CA LEU A 118 -11.02 2.11 7.54
C LEU A 118 -10.94 3.64 7.47
N ALA A 119 -12.07 4.34 7.53
CA ALA A 119 -12.09 5.80 7.54
C ALA A 119 -11.44 6.37 8.81
N ALA A 120 -11.65 5.76 9.98
CA ALA A 120 -10.96 6.12 11.21
C ALA A 120 -9.44 5.87 11.11
N LEU A 121 -9.03 4.73 10.55
CA LEU A 121 -7.62 4.40 10.30
C LEU A 121 -6.97 5.45 9.39
N PHE A 122 -7.58 5.76 8.25
CA PHE A 122 -7.02 6.73 7.29
C PHE A 122 -7.01 8.16 7.83
N THR A 123 -7.95 8.49 8.71
CA THR A 123 -7.93 9.77 9.45
C THR A 123 -6.70 9.86 10.35
N ALA A 124 -6.32 8.78 11.05
CA ALA A 124 -5.10 8.74 11.84
C ALA A 124 -3.85 8.87 10.96
N TRP A 125 -3.88 8.34 9.74
CA TRP A 125 -2.76 8.38 8.80
C TRP A 125 -2.62 9.66 7.99
N ARG A 126 -3.50 10.66 8.14
CA ARG A 126 -3.44 11.94 7.40
C ARG A 126 -2.06 12.59 7.29
N PRO A 127 -1.15 12.55 8.31
CA PRO A 127 0.20 13.11 8.17
C PRO A 127 1.10 12.43 7.12
N LEU A 128 0.72 11.23 6.66
CA LEU A 128 1.46 10.45 5.68
C LEU A 128 0.88 10.56 4.25
N LEU A 129 -0.32 11.11 4.11
CA LEU A 129 -1.07 11.08 2.85
C LEU A 129 -0.92 12.38 2.06
N SER A 130 -0.89 12.26 0.74
CA SER A 130 -1.14 13.36 -0.18
C SER A 130 -2.53 13.97 0.04
N PRO A 131 -2.75 15.23 -0.38
CA PRO A 131 -4.07 15.85 -0.34
C PRO A 131 -5.15 15.06 -1.08
N SER A 132 -4.81 14.42 -2.20
CA SER A 132 -5.72 13.58 -2.99
C SER A 132 -6.13 12.32 -2.23
N ALA A 133 -5.18 11.56 -1.68
CA ALA A 133 -5.48 10.36 -0.90
C ALA A 133 -6.27 10.69 0.37
N ALA A 134 -5.92 11.77 1.07
CA ALA A 134 -6.65 12.21 2.26
C ALA A 134 -8.10 12.59 1.94
N ARG A 135 -8.36 13.21 0.78
CA ARG A 135 -9.72 13.55 0.33
C ARG A 135 -10.52 12.31 -0.02
N ALA A 136 -9.93 11.38 -0.78
CA ALA A 136 -10.59 10.14 -1.17
C ALA A 136 -10.98 9.30 0.06
N ALA A 137 -10.10 9.23 1.07
CA ALA A 137 -10.38 8.56 2.34
C ALA A 137 -11.54 9.21 3.12
N ALA A 138 -11.65 10.55 3.09
CA ALA A 138 -12.72 11.27 3.80
C ALA A 138 -14.12 11.00 3.21
N ASP A 139 -14.21 10.67 1.92
CA ASP A 139 -15.48 10.34 1.24
C ASP A 139 -16.05 8.97 1.66
N LEU A 140 -15.32 8.17 2.46
CA LEU A 140 -15.86 6.97 3.11
C LEU A 140 -16.89 7.29 4.20
N HIS A 141 -16.87 8.51 4.76
CA HIS A 141 -17.82 8.94 5.79
C HIS A 141 -19.15 9.45 5.21
N ARG A 142 -19.24 9.64 3.90
CA ARG A 142 -20.45 10.06 3.19
C ARG A 142 -21.19 8.86 2.63
#